data_AF-A0A9D6LVE2-F1
#
_entry.id   AF-A0A9D6LVE2-F1
#
_cell.length_a   1.000
_cell.length_b   1.000
_cell.length_c   1.000
_cell.angle_alpha   90.00
_cell.angle_beta   90.00
_cell.angle_gamma   90.00
#
_symmetry.space_group_name_H-M   'P 1'
#
loop_
_entity.id
_entity.type
_entity.pdbx_description
1 polymer ?
#
loop_
_entity_poly.entity_id
_entity_poly.type
_entity_poly.pdbx_seq_one_letter_code
_entity_poly.pdbx_strand_id
1 'polypeptide(L)'
;MSRLDDALREALRREEPAADFTARVLARVASPRPKVSRRRALWETLRLPLRAPKLRWAGAAVLCLVAVFGFQYRRERQVRAEGEQARQQVILALRIAGAKLQVAQAKVDALHSSKAATVRERAKEDQ
;
A
#
# COMPACT_ATOMS: atom_id res chain seq x y z
N MET A 1 -23.97 -3.73 -9.06
CA MET A 1 -23.45 -2.60 -9.87
C MET A 1 -22.02 -2.35 -9.46
N SER A 2 -21.16 -1.88 -10.36
CA SER A 2 -19.72 -1.78 -10.09
C SER A 2 -19.41 -0.51 -9.26
N ARG A 3 -18.33 -0.54 -8.45
CA ARG A 3 -17.88 0.66 -7.69
C ARG A 3 -17.65 1.89 -8.57
N LEU A 4 -17.39 1.68 -9.86
CA LEU A 4 -17.15 2.74 -10.83
C LEU A 4 -18.46 3.44 -11.23
N ASP A 5 -19.55 2.68 -11.41
CA ASP A 5 -20.87 3.22 -11.71
C ASP A 5 -21.38 4.14 -10.59
N ASP A 6 -21.16 3.73 -9.33
CA ASP A 6 -21.55 4.50 -8.15
C ASP A 6 -20.74 5.81 -8.05
N ALA A 7 -19.43 5.76 -8.32
CA ALA A 7 -18.56 6.94 -8.33
C ALA A 7 -18.92 7.94 -9.43
N LEU A 8 -19.32 7.46 -10.61
CA LEU A 8 -19.81 8.29 -11.71
C LEU A 8 -21.15 8.94 -11.37
N ARG A 9 -22.05 8.19 -10.73
CA ARG A 9 -23.36 8.70 -10.33
C ARG A 9 -23.25 9.82 -9.30
N GLU A 10 -22.33 9.68 -8.34
CA GLU A 10 -22.07 10.74 -7.35
C GLU A 10 -21.39 11.94 -8.01
N ALA A 11 -20.41 11.72 -8.90
CA ALA A 11 -19.69 12.80 -9.58
C ALA A 11 -20.57 13.59 -10.57
N LEU A 12 -21.59 12.96 -11.16
CA LEU A 12 -22.56 13.60 -12.07
C LEU A 12 -23.84 14.06 -11.36
N ARG A 13 -23.88 13.99 -10.03
CA ARG A 13 -25.00 14.51 -9.27
C ARG A 13 -25.16 16.00 -9.54
N ARG A 14 -26.40 16.42 -9.77
CA ARG A 14 -26.73 17.80 -10.11
C ARG A 14 -26.53 18.68 -8.87
N GLU A 15 -25.55 19.57 -8.94
CA GLU A 15 -25.27 20.57 -7.90
C GLU A 15 -25.68 21.95 -8.43
N GLU A 16 -26.43 22.70 -7.62
CA GLU A 16 -26.86 24.03 -8.01
C GLU A 16 -25.65 24.97 -8.05
N PRO A 17 -25.42 25.66 -9.18
CA PRO A 17 -24.31 26.59 -9.26
C PRO A 17 -24.55 27.77 -8.31
N ALA A 18 -23.46 28.30 -7.75
CA ALA A 18 -23.53 29.51 -6.93
C ALA A 18 -24.21 30.67 -7.68
N ALA A 19 -24.94 31.54 -6.96
CA ALA A 19 -25.74 32.63 -7.54
C ALA A 19 -24.97 33.52 -8.53
N ASP A 20 -23.67 33.74 -8.30
CA ASP A 20 -22.82 34.58 -9.14
C ASP A 20 -22.24 33.86 -10.37
N PHE A 21 -22.56 32.59 -10.60
CA PHE A 21 -21.98 31.77 -11.67
C PHE A 21 -22.21 32.40 -13.05
N THR A 22 -23.45 32.79 -13.36
CA THR A 22 -23.81 33.36 -14.66
C THR A 22 -23.07 34.67 -14.91
N ALA A 23 -22.98 35.54 -13.89
CA ALA A 23 -22.24 36.80 -13.98
C ALA A 23 -20.74 36.54 -14.24
N ARG A 24 -20.13 35.56 -13.55
CA ARG A 24 -18.71 35.19 -13.76
C ARG A 24 -18.45 34.61 -15.15
N VAL A 25 -19.37 33.80 -15.68
CA VAL A 25 -19.25 33.22 -17.02
C VAL A 25 -19.35 34.31 -18.09
N LEU A 26 -20.35 35.17 -18.00
CA LEU A 26 -20.53 36.28 -18.93
C LEU A 26 -19.32 37.24 -18.90
N ALA A 27 -18.82 37.57 -17.70
CA ALA A 27 -17.60 38.38 -17.54
C ALA A 27 -16.37 37.70 -18.15
N ARG A 28 -16.24 36.37 -18.02
CA ARG A 28 -15.13 35.59 -18.59
C ARG A 28 -15.18 35.51 -20.11
N VAL A 29 -16.38 35.42 -20.70
CA VAL A 29 -16.57 35.38 -22.16
C VAL A 29 -16.36 36.76 -22.79
N ALA A 30 -16.80 37.83 -22.11
CA ALA A 30 -16.64 39.21 -22.58
C ALA A 30 -15.20 39.73 -22.45
N SER A 31 -14.38 39.15 -21.57
CA SER A 31 -12.99 39.56 -21.39
C SER A 31 -12.09 39.00 -22.51
N PRO A 32 -11.22 39.81 -23.16
CA PRO A 32 -10.18 39.31 -24.04
C PRO A 32 -9.34 38.26 -23.31
N ARG A 33 -9.15 37.10 -23.95
CA ARG A 33 -8.52 35.90 -23.37
C ARG A 33 -7.40 36.27 -22.39
N PRO A 34 -7.54 35.96 -21.09
CA PRO A 34 -6.44 36.16 -20.16
C PRO A 34 -5.26 35.32 -20.61
N LYS A 35 -4.08 35.93 -20.55
CA LYS A 35 -2.78 35.32 -20.87
C LYS A 35 -2.78 33.87 -20.40
N VAL A 36 -2.61 32.97 -21.37
CA VAL A 36 -2.55 31.51 -21.29
C VAL A 36 -2.30 31.04 -19.85
N SER A 37 -3.29 30.36 -19.25
CA SER A 37 -3.13 29.82 -17.90
C SER A 37 -1.81 29.03 -17.83
N ARG A 38 -0.97 29.26 -16.81
CA ARG A 38 0.35 28.62 -16.67
C ARG A 38 0.29 27.11 -16.91
N ARG A 39 -0.80 26.46 -16.50
CA ARG A 39 -1.07 25.04 -16.80
C ARG A 39 -1.10 24.74 -18.29
N ARG A 40 -1.84 25.52 -19.09
CA ARG A 40 -1.95 25.29 -20.54
C ARG A 40 -0.63 25.59 -21.25
N ALA A 41 0.11 26.60 -20.79
CA ALA A 41 1.47 26.89 -21.27
C ALA A 41 2.44 25.73 -20.96
N LEU A 42 2.38 25.13 -19.76
CA LEU A 42 3.15 23.93 -19.38
C LEU A 42 2.80 22.71 -20.25
N TRP A 43 1.52 22.51 -20.56
CA TRP A 43 1.08 21.44 -21.45
C TRP A 43 1.53 21.64 -22.91
N GLU A 44 1.63 22.88 -23.37
CA GLU A 44 2.15 23.21 -24.70
C GLU A 44 3.67 23.04 -24.77
N THR A 45 4.44 23.48 -23.76
CA THR A 45 5.90 23.22 -23.69
C THR A 45 6.23 21.74 -23.55
N LEU A 46 5.39 20.94 -22.89
CA LEU A 46 5.59 19.48 -22.83
C LEU A 46 5.32 18.79 -24.17
N ARG A 47 4.49 19.37 -25.05
CA ARG A 47 4.16 18.83 -26.39
C ARG A 47 5.09 19.32 -27.48
N LEU A 48 5.81 20.43 -27.28
CA LEU A 48 6.82 20.96 -28.19
C LEU A 48 7.95 19.95 -28.54
N PRO A 49 8.55 19.19 -27.61
CA PRO A 49 9.58 18.20 -27.95
C PRO A 49 9.02 17.00 -28.74
N LEU A 50 7.71 16.73 -28.67
CA LEU A 50 7.07 15.67 -29.46
C LEU A 50 6.86 16.05 -30.94
N ARG A 51 6.89 17.34 -31.28
CA ARG A 51 6.71 17.83 -32.67
C ARG A 51 7.99 17.84 -33.50
N ALA A 52 9.17 17.79 -32.88
CA ALA A 52 10.45 17.75 -33.58
C ALA A 52 10.81 16.28 -33.93
N PRO A 53 10.82 15.87 -35.20
CA PRO A 53 11.01 14.46 -35.59
C PRO A 53 12.35 13.88 -35.13
N LYS A 54 13.38 14.72 -34.97
CA LYS A 54 14.70 14.31 -34.47
C LYS A 54 14.74 14.09 -32.95
N LEU A 55 13.82 14.68 -32.17
CA LEU A 55 13.73 14.49 -30.70
C LEU A 55 12.75 13.39 -30.29
N ARG A 56 11.94 12.85 -31.23
CA ARG A 56 11.03 11.73 -30.95
C ARG A 56 11.77 10.50 -30.44
N TRP A 57 12.98 10.26 -30.96
CA TRP A 57 13.84 9.17 -30.53
C TRP A 57 14.44 9.39 -29.13
N ALA A 58 14.82 10.63 -28.81
CA ALA A 58 15.30 10.98 -27.48
C ALA A 58 14.19 10.85 -26.42
N GLY A 59 12.97 11.29 -26.73
CA GLY A 59 11.80 11.10 -25.85
C GLY A 59 11.43 9.63 -25.66
N ALA A 60 11.49 8.82 -26.73
CA ALA A 60 11.25 7.38 -26.66
C ALA A 60 12.30 6.67 -25.78
N ALA A 61 13.58 7.03 -25.89
CA ALA A 61 14.64 6.46 -25.05
C ALA A 61 14.43 6.75 -23.56
N VAL A 62 14.05 7.99 -23.22
CA VAL A 62 13.73 8.38 -21.84
C VAL A 62 12.49 7.63 -21.32
N LEU A 63 11.45 7.49 -22.15
CA LEU A 63 10.25 6.75 -21.76
C LEU A 63 10.54 5.26 -21.53
N CYS A 64 11.38 4.65 -22.38
CA CYS A 64 11.85 3.27 -22.20
C CYS A 64 12.68 3.13 -20.92
N LEU A 65 13.58 4.07 -20.62
CA LEU A 65 14.34 4.08 -19.38
C LEU A 65 13.41 4.16 -18.16
N VAL A 66 12.44 5.09 -18.16
CA VAL A 66 11.46 5.22 -17.07
C VAL A 66 10.60 3.96 -16.94
N ALA A 67 10.24 3.30 -18.05
CA ALA A 67 9.50 2.05 -18.02
C ALA A 67 10.33 0.90 -17.42
N VAL A 68 11.60 0.77 -17.80
CA VAL A 68 12.51 -0.26 -17.28
C VAL A 68 12.80 -0.05 -15.80
N PHE A 69 13.19 1.17 -15.42
CA PHE A 69 13.45 1.53 -14.02
C PHE A 69 12.17 1.50 -13.16
N GLY A 70 11.04 1.94 -13.70
CA GLY A 70 9.74 1.90 -13.02
C GLY A 70 9.22 0.47 -12.82
N PHE A 71 9.50 -0.44 -13.75
CA PHE A 71 9.14 -1.85 -13.63
C PHE A 71 9.98 -2.58 -12.57
N GLN A 72 11.29 -2.29 -12.51
CA GLN A 72 12.17 -2.76 -11.42
C GLN A 72 11.70 -2.26 -10.04
N TYR A 73 11.31 -0.99 -9.93
CA TYR A 73 10.83 -0.41 -8.68
C TYR A 73 9.49 -1.01 -8.20
N ARG A 74 8.63 -1.45 -9.13
CA ARG A 74 7.39 -2.16 -8.79
C ARG A 74 7.62 -3.60 -8.34
N ARG A 75 8.62 -4.30 -8.89
CA ARG A 75 8.96 -5.67 -8.49
C ARG A 75 9.40 -5.74 -7.03
N GLU A 76 10.21 -4.78 -6.55
CA GLU A 76 10.65 -4.77 -5.16
C GLU A 76 9.50 -4.60 -4.15
N ARG A 77 8.43 -3.86 -4.51
CA ARG A 77 7.26 -3.71 -3.64
C ARG A 77 6.36 -4.94 -3.64
N GLN A 78 6.24 -5.65 -4.76
CA GLN A 78 5.43 -6.88 -4.82
C GLN A 78 6.06 -8.02 -4.01
N VAL A 79 7.39 -8.18 -4.08
CA VAL A 79 8.10 -9.18 -3.27
C VAL A 79 7.97 -8.90 -1.76
N ARG A 80 7.92 -7.62 -1.36
CA ARG A 80 7.70 -7.25 0.05
C ARG A 80 6.27 -7.52 0.52
N ALA A 81 5.28 -7.25 -0.32
CA ALA A 81 3.87 -7.47 0.05
C ALA A 81 3.54 -8.95 0.28
N GLU A 82 4.09 -9.85 -0.54
CA GLU A 82 3.90 -11.30 -0.37
C GLU A 82 4.72 -11.85 0.82
N GLY A 83 5.94 -11.33 1.01
CA GLY A 83 6.79 -11.69 2.16
C GLY A 83 6.22 -11.26 3.51
N GLU A 84 5.48 -10.15 3.57
CA GLU A 84 4.86 -9.66 4.80
C GLU A 84 3.74 -10.58 5.31
N GLN A 85 2.93 -11.13 4.42
CA GLN A 85 1.87 -12.08 4.82
C GLN A 85 2.45 -13.41 5.32
N ALA A 86 3.46 -13.94 4.62
CA ALA A 86 4.16 -15.15 5.06
C ALA A 86 4.85 -14.94 6.42
N ARG A 87 5.46 -13.77 6.65
CA ARG A 87 6.07 -13.41 7.93
C ARG A 87 5.06 -13.40 9.08
N GLN A 88 3.86 -12.86 8.86
CA GLN A 88 2.81 -12.82 9.89
C GLN A 88 2.37 -14.23 10.30
N GLN A 89 2.18 -15.14 9.32
CA GLN A 89 1.80 -16.53 9.60
C GLN A 89 2.89 -17.27 10.38
N VAL A 90 4.16 -17.09 10.02
CA VAL A 90 5.29 -17.71 10.72
C VAL A 90 5.41 -17.21 12.16
N ILE A 91 5.28 -15.89 12.39
CA ILE A 91 5.33 -15.32 13.75
C ILE A 91 4.20 -15.89 14.62
N LEU A 92 2.99 -16.04 14.06
CA LEU A 92 1.84 -16.60 14.78
C LEU A 92 2.07 -18.09 15.11
N ALA A 93 2.57 -18.87 14.15
CA ALA A 93 2.91 -20.27 14.37
C ALA A 93 3.99 -20.42 15.46
N LEU A 94 5.02 -19.57 15.45
CA LEU A 94 6.09 -19.57 16.45
C LEU A 94 5.57 -19.26 17.85
N ARG A 95 4.62 -18.31 17.97
CA ARG A 95 3.97 -17.99 19.26
C ARG A 95 3.16 -19.16 19.80
N ILE A 96 2.40 -19.84 18.93
CA ILE A 96 1.62 -21.02 19.34
C ILE A 96 2.56 -22.16 19.75
N ALA A 97 3.63 -22.39 19.00
CA ALA A 97 4.62 -23.41 19.32
C ALA A 97 5.31 -23.09 20.66
N GLY A 98 5.72 -21.84 20.89
CA GLY A 98 6.30 -21.40 22.16
C GLY A 98 5.34 -21.57 23.34
N ALA A 99 4.06 -21.24 23.16
CA ALA A 99 3.04 -21.45 24.19
C ALA A 99 2.86 -22.94 24.53
N LYS A 100 2.84 -23.82 23.52
CA LYS A 100 2.75 -25.27 23.73
C LYS A 100 4.01 -25.84 24.38
N LEU A 101 5.19 -25.32 24.05
CA LEU A 101 6.45 -25.74 24.67
C LEU A 101 6.45 -25.42 26.17
N GLN A 102 6.00 -24.23 26.56
CA GLN A 102 5.86 -23.87 27.98
C GLN A 102 4.92 -24.81 28.75
N VAL A 103 3.80 -25.19 28.14
CA VAL A 103 2.85 -26.15 28.76
C VAL A 103 3.51 -27.53 28.94
N ALA A 104 4.25 -28.01 27.94
CA ALA A 104 4.97 -29.27 28.05
C ALA A 104 6.05 -29.21 29.14
N GLN A 105 6.80 -28.11 29.19
CA GLN A 105 7.86 -27.90 30.17
C GLN A 105 7.30 -27.86 31.60
N ALA A 106 6.23 -27.11 31.84
CA ALA A 106 5.55 -27.07 33.14
C ALA A 106 5.06 -28.46 33.59
N LYS A 107 4.62 -29.32 32.65
CA LYS A 107 4.18 -30.68 32.96
C LYS A 107 5.34 -31.60 33.32
N VAL A 108 6.49 -31.46 32.63
CA VAL A 108 7.71 -32.21 32.96
C VAL A 108 8.24 -31.79 34.34
N ASP A 109 8.26 -30.48 34.62
CA ASP A 109 8.70 -29.95 35.91
C ASP A 109 7.82 -30.47 37.06
N ALA A 110 6.49 -30.47 36.87
CA ALA A 110 5.56 -31.01 37.86
C ALA A 110 5.79 -32.51 38.13
N LEU A 111 6.10 -33.30 37.11
CA LEU A 111 6.43 -34.74 37.26
C LEU A 111 7.75 -34.94 38.01
N HIS A 112 8.76 -34.11 37.74
CA HIS A 112 10.03 -34.14 38.46
C HIS A 112 9.86 -33.81 39.95
N SER A 113 9.07 -32.77 40.27
CA SER A 113 8.76 -32.41 41.66
C SER A 113 7.97 -33.50 42.39
N SER A 114 7.00 -34.14 41.73
CA SER A 114 6.23 -35.27 42.29
C SER A 114 7.11 -36.50 42.55
N LYS A 115 8.01 -36.83 41.61
CA LYS A 115 8.96 -37.94 41.76
C LYS A 115 9.97 -37.67 42.89
N ALA A 116 10.43 -36.44 43.05
CA ALA A 116 11.33 -36.05 44.14
C ALA A 116 10.63 -36.14 45.52
N ALA A 117 9.34 -35.81 45.59
CA ALA A 117 8.56 -35.93 46.82
C ALA A 117 8.37 -37.39 47.25
N THR A 118 8.02 -38.27 46.31
CA THR A 118 7.81 -39.71 46.58
C THR A 118 9.08 -40.46 46.97
N VAL A 119 10.24 -40.11 46.41
CA VAL A 119 11.53 -40.70 46.82
C VAL A 119 11.89 -40.29 48.25
N ARG A 120 11.59 -39.05 48.64
CA ARG A 120 11.86 -38.53 49.98
C ARG A 120 10.95 -39.15 51.04
N GLU A 121 9.73 -39.50 50.66
CA GLU A 121 8.76 -40.20 51.52
C GLU A 121 9.19 -41.64 51.78
N ARG A 122 9.59 -42.39 50.74
CA ARG A 122 10.15 -43.75 50.90
C ARG A 122 11.45 -43.78 51.70
N ALA A 123 12.32 -42.79 51.51
CA ALA A 123 13.56 -42.69 52.29
C ALA A 123 13.35 -42.41 53.79
N LYS A 124 12.15 -41.97 54.19
CA LYS A 124 11.78 -41.80 55.60
C LYS A 124 11.09 -43.04 56.20
N GLU A 125 10.58 -43.94 55.37
CA GLU A 125 9.89 -45.16 55.81
C GLU A 125 10.86 -46.30 56.11
N ASP A 126 12.06 -46.27 55.52
CA ASP A 126 13.16 -47.22 55.77
C ASP A 126 14.07 -46.82 56.97
N GLN A 127 13.71 -45.79 57.74
CA GLN A 127 14.44 -45.31 58.93
C GLN A 127 13.63 -45.54 60.21
#